data_AF-A0A7S3IS64-F1
#
_entry.id   AF-A0A7S3IS64-F1
#
_cell.length_a   1.000
_cell.length_b   1.000
_cell.length_c   1.000
_cell.angle_alpha   90.00
_cell.angle_beta   90.00
_cell.angle_gamma   90.00
#
_symmetry.space_group_name_H-M   'P 1'
#
loop_
_entity.id
_entity.type
_entity.pdbx_description
1 polymer ?
#
loop_
_entity_poly.entity_id
_entity_poly.type
_entity_poly.pdbx_seq_one_letter_code
_entity_poly.pdbx_strand_id
1 'polypeptide(L)'
;RLMDRLRTQDATYKKQGAVFFENLFMMAPESLQLFPFKDDSGEEYQKKLRKHVAVIFKTLDEVISKWGSPENDRFLNELGARHSNYHVISAHFQLILAAFTEALRSLLGVKFT
;
A
#
# COMPACT_ATOMS: atom_id res chain seq x y z
N ARG A 1 -15.00 -3.66 -9.37
CA ARG A 1 -14.67 -3.13 -8.01
C ARG A 1 -13.38 -2.29 -8.13
N LEU A 2 -12.93 -1.57 -7.09
CA LEU A 2 -11.75 -0.67 -7.17
C LEU A 2 -10.51 -1.38 -7.75
N MET A 3 -10.18 -2.56 -7.21
CA MET A 3 -9.01 -3.34 -7.67
C MET A 3 -9.11 -3.72 -9.15
N ASP A 4 -10.32 -4.03 -9.66
CA ASP A 4 -10.50 -4.30 -11.09
C ASP A 4 -10.18 -3.08 -11.96
N ARG A 5 -10.57 -1.87 -11.53
CA ARG A 5 -10.23 -0.64 -12.27
C ARG A 5 -8.73 -0.37 -12.26
N LEU A 6 -8.09 -0.53 -11.11
CA LEU A 6 -6.63 -0.40 -10.99
C LEU A 6 -5.92 -1.41 -11.89
N ARG A 7 -6.38 -2.67 -11.91
CA ARG A 7 -5.85 -3.74 -12.75
C ARG A 7 -5.99 -3.44 -14.24
N THR A 8 -7.11 -2.84 -14.67
CA THR A 8 -7.31 -2.43 -16.08
C THR A 8 -6.41 -1.28 -16.50
N GLN A 9 -5.97 -0.43 -15.57
CA GLN A 9 -5.06 0.68 -15.87
C GLN A 9 -3.58 0.25 -15.88
N ASP A 10 -3.16 -0.57 -14.91
CA ASP A 10 -1.84 -1.23 -14.87
C ASP A 10 -1.94 -2.47 -13.98
N ALA A 11 -1.93 -3.66 -14.61
CA ALA A 11 -2.00 -4.93 -13.88
C ALA A 11 -0.79 -5.20 -12.96
N THR A 12 0.29 -4.42 -13.09
CA THR A 12 1.44 -4.50 -12.20
C THR A 12 1.32 -3.64 -10.95
N TYR A 13 0.35 -2.72 -10.93
CA TYR A 13 0.11 -1.73 -9.87
C TYR A 13 1.29 -0.78 -9.59
N LYS A 14 2.35 -0.82 -10.40
CA LYS A 14 3.59 -0.08 -10.13
C LYS A 14 3.35 1.42 -10.19
N LYS A 15 2.62 1.89 -11.19
CA LYS A 15 2.37 3.33 -11.37
C LYS A 15 1.43 3.87 -10.30
N GLN A 16 0.26 3.26 -10.11
CA GLN A 16 -0.73 3.75 -9.15
C GLN A 16 -0.21 3.64 -7.71
N GLY A 17 0.46 2.53 -7.40
CA GLY A 17 1.06 2.33 -6.09
C GLY A 17 2.19 3.32 -5.80
N ALA A 18 3.00 3.70 -6.79
CA ALA A 18 4.06 4.69 -6.59
C ALA A 18 3.46 6.08 -6.28
N VAL A 19 2.51 6.54 -7.11
CA VAL A 19 1.81 7.82 -6.88
C VAL A 19 1.16 7.85 -5.50
N PHE A 20 0.54 6.74 -5.11
CA PHE A 20 -0.06 6.58 -3.80
C PHE A 20 0.95 6.80 -2.66
N PHE A 21 2.09 6.10 -2.71
CA PHE A 21 3.08 6.14 -1.64
C PHE A 21 3.85 7.47 -1.63
N GLU A 22 4.08 8.08 -2.79
CA GLU A 22 4.62 9.44 -2.88
C GLU A 22 3.71 10.45 -2.18
N ASN A 23 2.39 10.36 -2.38
CA ASN A 23 1.43 11.19 -1.65
C ASN A 23 1.46 10.94 -0.14
N LEU A 24 1.55 9.67 0.29
CA LEU A 24 1.71 9.33 1.70
C LEU A 24 2.97 9.98 2.28
N PHE A 25 4.11 9.89 1.60
CA PHE A 25 5.37 10.45 2.10
C PHE A 25 5.40 11.98 2.05
N MET A 26 4.61 12.62 1.20
CA MET A 26 4.40 14.08 1.26
C MET A 26 3.56 14.49 2.47
N MET A 27 2.53 13.72 2.82
CA MET A 27 1.63 14.03 3.95
C MET A 27 2.21 13.64 5.31
N ALA A 28 2.95 12.54 5.36
CA ALA A 28 3.54 11.96 6.56
C ALA A 28 5.00 11.52 6.28
N PRO A 29 5.95 12.46 6.14
CA PRO A 29 7.34 12.17 5.77
C PRO A 29 8.04 11.19 6.71
N GLU A 30 7.67 11.17 7.99
CA GLU A 30 8.15 10.23 9.00
C GLU A 30 7.87 8.77 8.62
N SER A 31 6.81 8.52 7.84
CA SER A 31 6.47 7.17 7.36
C SER A 31 7.55 6.59 6.45
N LEU A 32 8.27 7.43 5.70
CA LEU A 32 9.36 6.98 4.82
C LEU A 32 10.46 6.26 5.60
N GLN A 33 10.66 6.62 6.87
CA GLN A 33 11.71 6.04 7.72
C GLN A 33 11.53 4.54 7.98
N LEU A 34 10.32 4.01 7.77
CA LEU A 34 10.00 2.59 7.93
C LEU A 34 10.43 1.74 6.73
N PHE A 35 10.86 2.37 5.64
CA PHE A 35 11.16 1.68 4.39
C PHE A 35 12.67 1.54 4.17
N PRO A 36 13.14 0.42 3.62
CA PRO A 36 14.57 0.18 3.41
C PRO A 36 15.20 1.10 2.36
N PHE A 37 14.38 1.81 1.58
CA PHE A 37 14.80 2.72 0.52
C PHE A 37 14.75 4.20 0.92
N LYS A 38 14.60 4.51 2.22
CA LYS A 38 14.48 5.87 2.75
C LYS A 38 15.65 6.80 2.39
N ASP A 39 16.83 6.24 2.21
CA ASP A 39 18.07 6.97 1.90
C ASP A 39 18.42 6.97 0.40
N ASP A 40 17.63 6.26 -0.42
CA ASP A 40 17.83 6.24 -1.88
C ASP A 40 17.32 7.54 -2.52
N SER A 41 17.85 7.88 -3.69
CA SER A 41 17.40 9.03 -4.46
C SER A 41 17.32 8.75 -5.96
N GLY A 42 16.69 9.66 -6.71
CA GLY A 42 16.61 9.59 -8.17
C GLY A 42 15.97 8.30 -8.68
N GLU A 43 16.62 7.68 -9.66
CA GLU A 43 16.09 6.47 -10.32
C GLU A 43 16.05 5.25 -9.39
N GLU A 44 17.01 5.11 -8.48
CA GLU A 44 17.09 3.93 -7.59
C GLU A 44 15.94 3.93 -6.58
N TYR A 45 15.65 5.10 -5.98
CA TYR A 45 14.46 5.29 -5.15
C TYR A 45 13.20 4.89 -5.89
N GLN A 46 13.01 5.43 -7.10
CA GLN A 46 11.85 5.20 -7.94
C GLN A 46 11.67 3.71 -8.31
N LYS A 47 12.77 3.02 -8.61
CA LYS A 47 12.77 1.59 -8.93
C LYS A 47 12.39 0.74 -7.72
N LYS A 48 12.99 1.00 -6.55
CA LYS A 48 12.70 0.26 -5.30
C LYS A 48 11.28 0.53 -4.82
N LEU A 49 10.81 1.78 -4.88
CA LEU A 49 9.43 2.15 -4.58
C LEU A 49 8.45 1.35 -5.45
N ARG A 50 8.61 1.41 -6.79
CA ARG A 50 7.73 0.66 -7.71
C ARG A 50 7.72 -0.84 -7.45
N LYS A 51 8.86 -1.44 -7.11
CA LYS A 51 8.94 -2.86 -6.76
C LYS A 51 8.16 -3.15 -5.47
N HIS A 52 8.33 -2.30 -4.45
CA HIS A 52 7.69 -2.44 -3.15
C HIS A 52 6.16 -2.32 -3.26
N VAL A 53 5.67 -1.26 -3.90
CA VAL A 53 4.23 -1.00 -4.02
C VAL A 53 3.50 -2.05 -4.85
N ALA A 54 4.17 -2.64 -5.85
CA ALA A 54 3.60 -3.77 -6.59
C ALA A 54 3.31 -4.98 -5.69
N VAL A 55 4.16 -5.25 -4.69
CA VAL A 55 3.92 -6.33 -3.71
C VAL A 55 2.75 -5.99 -2.80
N ILE A 56 2.66 -4.75 -2.34
CA ILE A 56 1.56 -4.29 -1.48
C ILE A 56 0.22 -4.42 -2.20
N PHE A 57 0.09 -3.87 -3.41
CA PHE A 57 -1.19 -3.85 -4.12
C PHE A 57 -1.62 -5.25 -4.59
N LYS A 58 -0.68 -6.13 -4.94
CA LYS A 58 -1.00 -7.54 -5.20
C LYS A 58 -1.51 -8.25 -3.95
N THR A 59 -0.86 -8.02 -2.80
CA THR A 59 -1.30 -8.56 -1.51
C THR A 59 -2.70 -8.05 -1.16
N LEU A 60 -2.97 -6.75 -1.35
CA LEU A 60 -4.30 -6.17 -1.14
C LEU A 60 -5.35 -6.81 -2.04
N ASP A 61 -5.04 -7.03 -3.32
CA ASP A 61 -5.94 -7.66 -4.28
C ASP A 61 -6.30 -9.09 -3.84
N GLU A 62 -5.29 -9.87 -3.44
CA GLU A 62 -5.47 -11.23 -2.94
C GLU A 62 -6.32 -11.26 -1.67
N VAL A 63 -5.99 -10.43 -0.67
CA VAL A 63 -6.74 -10.33 0.59
C VAL A 63 -8.21 -9.95 0.36
N ILE A 64 -8.46 -8.99 -0.54
CA ILE A 64 -9.83 -8.57 -0.88
C ILE A 64 -10.57 -9.69 -1.61
N SER A 65 -9.91 -10.43 -2.49
CA SER A 65 -10.52 -11.52 -3.25
C SER A 65 -10.91 -12.72 -2.37
N LYS A 66 -10.17 -12.96 -1.28
CA LYS A 66 -10.36 -14.07 -0.33
C LYS A 66 -11.02 -13.63 0.99
N TRP A 67 -11.66 -12.47 1.00
CA TRP A 67 -12.25 -11.89 2.21
C TRP A 67 -13.22 -12.86 2.91
N GLY A 68 -13.06 -13.03 4.23
CA GLY A 68 -13.89 -13.94 5.04
C GLY A 68 -13.52 -15.43 4.95
N SER A 69 -12.44 -15.79 4.25
CA SER A 69 -11.94 -17.17 4.24
C SER A 69 -10.96 -17.45 5.40
N PRO A 70 -10.96 -18.66 5.99
CA PRO A 70 -10.01 -19.03 7.04
C PRO A 70 -8.53 -18.96 6.59
N GLU A 71 -8.27 -19.21 5.32
CA GLU A 71 -6.93 -19.06 4.72
C GLU A 71 -6.45 -17.61 4.81
N ASN A 72 -7.34 -16.66 4.48
CA ASN A 72 -7.03 -15.24 4.55
C ASN A 72 -6.82 -14.79 6.01
N ASP A 73 -7.59 -15.31 6.97
CA ASP A 73 -7.40 -14.97 8.39
C ASP A 73 -6.02 -15.44 8.90
N ARG A 74 -5.60 -16.65 8.54
CA ARG A 74 -4.24 -17.15 8.85
C ARG A 74 -3.18 -16.27 8.18
N PHE A 75 -3.35 -15.97 6.90
CA PHE A 75 -2.41 -15.13 6.15
C PHE A 75 -2.28 -13.73 6.75
N LEU A 76 -3.39 -13.09 7.14
CA LEU A 76 -3.40 -11.78 7.77
C LEU A 76 -2.71 -11.77 9.14
N ASN A 77 -2.89 -12.83 9.94
CA ASN A 77 -2.16 -13.00 11.21
C ASN A 77 -0.64 -13.10 10.98
N GLU A 78 -0.21 -13.92 10.02
CA GLU A 78 1.20 -14.06 9.65
C GLU A 78 1.78 -12.76 9.07
N LEU A 79 1.00 -12.03 8.28
CA LEU A 79 1.38 -10.72 7.76
C LEU A 79 1.53 -9.70 8.88
N GLY A 80 0.61 -9.65 9.84
CA GLY A 80 0.70 -8.79 11.02
C GLY A 80 1.96 -9.07 11.84
N ALA A 81 2.26 -10.35 12.11
CA ALA A 81 3.48 -10.74 12.83
C ALA A 81 4.77 -10.28 12.14
N ARG A 82 4.82 -10.34 10.80
CA ARG A 82 5.97 -9.79 10.04
C ARG A 82 6.12 -8.29 10.20
N HIS A 83 5.01 -7.54 10.23
CA HIS A 83 5.04 -6.09 10.41
C HIS A 83 5.53 -5.68 11.81
N SER A 84 5.26 -6.49 12.83
CA SER A 84 5.86 -6.28 14.16
C SER A 84 7.39 -6.35 14.13
N ASN A 85 7.97 -7.29 13.35
CA ASN A 85 9.43 -7.39 13.17
C ASN A 85 10.02 -6.18 12.42
N TYR A 86 9.19 -5.42 11.71
CA TYR A 86 9.58 -4.17 11.05
C TYR A 86 9.39 -2.94 11.95
N HIS A 87 9.09 -3.15 13.24
CA HIS A 87 8.81 -2.08 14.22
C HIS A 87 7.61 -1.21 13.83
N VAL A 88 6.66 -1.76 13.07
CA VAL A 88 5.41 -1.08 12.74
C VAL A 88 4.46 -1.15 13.92
N ILE A 89 4.01 0.01 14.41
CA ILE A 89 3.03 0.14 15.50
C ILE A 89 1.67 0.55 14.96
N SER A 90 0.62 0.38 15.78
CA SER A 90 -0.77 0.75 15.41
C SER A 90 -0.93 2.18 14.88
N ALA A 91 -0.16 3.14 15.41
CA ALA A 91 -0.19 4.52 14.94
C ALA A 91 0.23 4.68 13.46
N HIS A 92 1.18 3.87 12.98
CA HIS A 92 1.60 3.89 11.57
C HIS A 92 0.47 3.44 10.65
N PHE A 93 -0.35 2.47 11.07
CA PHE A 93 -1.50 2.03 10.29
C PHE A 93 -2.57 3.11 10.17
N GLN A 94 -2.75 3.98 11.17
CA GLN A 94 -3.70 5.10 11.09
C GLN A 94 -3.28 6.12 10.03
N LEU A 95 -2.00 6.47 9.97
CA LEU A 95 -1.45 7.38 8.95
C LEU A 95 -1.60 6.79 7.54
N ILE A 96 -1.22 5.52 7.37
CA ILE A 96 -1.35 4.82 6.10
C ILE A 96 -2.83 4.74 5.70
N LEU A 97 -3.74 4.41 6.62
CA LEU A 97 -5.17 4.32 6.33
C LEU A 97 -5.76 5.68 5.92
N ALA A 98 -5.37 6.76 6.58
CA ALA A 98 -5.83 8.11 6.24
C ALA A 98 -5.35 8.52 4.84
N ALA A 99 -4.05 8.36 4.56
CA ALA A 99 -3.50 8.59 3.22
C ALA A 99 -4.15 7.67 2.18
N PHE A 100 -4.47 6.43 2.57
CA PHE A 100 -5.09 5.46 1.68
C PHE A 100 -6.51 5.83 1.31
N THR A 101 -7.28 6.18 2.32
CA THR A 101 -8.64 6.69 2.18
C THR A 101 -8.66 7.93 1.29
N GLU A 102 -7.73 8.87 1.50
CA GLU A 102 -7.70 10.10 0.71
C GLU A 102 -7.30 9.86 -0.75
N ALA A 103 -6.28 9.02 -1.00
CA ALA A 103 -5.92 8.65 -2.36
C ALA A 103 -7.07 7.91 -3.07
N LEU A 104 -7.80 7.04 -2.38
CA LEU A 104 -9.00 6.39 -2.93
C LEU A 104 -10.15 7.36 -3.16
N ARG A 105 -10.38 8.31 -2.26
CA ARG A 105 -11.37 9.38 -2.43
C ARG A 105 -11.06 10.21 -3.67
N SER A 106 -9.81 10.62 -3.84
CA SER A 106 -9.35 11.36 -5.03
C SER A 106 -9.52 10.55 -6.32
N LEU A 107 -9.16 9.25 -6.30
CA LEU A 107 -9.25 8.38 -7.47
C LEU A 107 -10.69 8.00 -7.86
N LEU A 108 -11.54 7.71 -6.88
CA LEU A 108 -12.90 7.21 -7.10
C LEU A 108 -13.96 8.32 -7.11
N GLY A 109 -13.63 9.52 -6.60
CA GLY A 109 -14.53 10.65 -6.50
C GLY A 109 -15.83 10.29 -5.78
N VAL A 110 -16.96 10.64 -6.40
CA VAL A 110 -18.32 10.35 -5.90
C VAL A 110 -18.64 8.86 -5.75
N LYS A 111 -17.80 7.97 -6.28
CA LYS A 111 -17.96 6.50 -6.16
C LYS A 111 -17.21 5.92 -4.97
N PHE A 112 -16.55 6.76 -4.15
CA PHE A 112 -15.96 6.36 -2.87
C PHE A 112 -17.06 6.34 -1.80
N THR A 113 -17.25 5.18 -1.15
CA THR A 113 -18.28 4.93 -0.12
C THR A 113 -17.65 4.32 1.12
#